data_AF-A0A7W5VC95-F1
#
_entry.id   AF-A0A7W5VC95-F1
#
_cell.length_a   1.000
_cell.length_b   1.000
_cell.length_c   1.000
_cell.angle_alpha   90.00
_cell.angle_beta   90.00
_cell.angle_gamma   90.00
#
_symmetry.space_group_name_H-M   'P 1'
#
loop_
_entity.id
_entity.type
_entity.pdbx_description
1 polymer ?
#
loop_
_entity_poly.entity_id
_entity_poly.type
_entity_poly.pdbx_seq_one_letter_code
_entity_poly.pdbx_strand_id
1 'polypeptide(L)'
;MRPLFVDFEEFVRARGSALLRYGYVLTGTSHDAADLVQEILLKLADRWDKVDSPEAYARTAMARQHVSWWRRRRREDLTEDLPEGSHHDSHSFGELWNELRALPPKQRAVVVLRYYEDLPDKEIAEILGISRGTVRSQGRTRAGEAPRQPWRARKGESVMRTEEDLVHALRQAAERAPQPDLSAALAARRRRRTRGRTASAALAVAAMIGVAGVGTTIARGVFTSGGGDGVAVAPVDGPSEVMASMQTSAEAESRSQEGTPIEKIWPKAIFTMPAKNADGWRYRPITGVSATEVMVNAESAFEKAGAIEIYDSESGTFRKVTDVPTTPGLKRAYPQDAAFDARSVVWWVHATGVREIWIAPLAGGEARLVATYKGEHQGIEAIAVKGEHIYWSEQDGTVWRLPAEGGTPEKIADGLHLIDWPWASDVSEREHRKNQTKVVNLETGETRQITAAAEAVGLRCGPTWCVAEGLVQRVDGTGLRKADVSFHMSGYPALDRYVSTGTSVLDLETDSWVTFPKNPDNWMGSGTSSAPSTITYWGATKGTKPDEFRMVNLAAAQ
;
A
#
# COMPACT_ATOMS: atom_id res chain seq x y z
N MET A 1 -21.82 -5.35 -18.81
CA MET A 1 -21.10 -4.91 -17.61
C MET A 1 -19.65 -5.32 -17.81
N ARG A 2 -18.73 -4.36 -17.92
CA ARG A 2 -17.30 -4.60 -18.18
C ARG A 2 -16.49 -4.03 -16.99
N PRO A 3 -15.32 -4.61 -16.65
CA PRO A 3 -14.76 -4.52 -15.30
C PRO A 3 -13.93 -3.26 -15.03
N LEU A 4 -13.73 -2.95 -13.73
CA LEU A 4 -12.92 -1.87 -13.11
C LEU A 4 -11.44 -1.79 -13.55
N PHE A 5 -10.99 -2.79 -14.30
CA PHE A 5 -9.65 -3.01 -14.81
C PHE A 5 -9.82 -3.51 -16.24
N VAL A 6 -8.96 -3.08 -17.17
CA VAL A 6 -9.07 -3.38 -18.61
C VAL A 6 -9.07 -4.89 -18.84
N ASP A 7 -8.28 -5.60 -18.03
CA ASP A 7 -8.28 -7.04 -17.94
C ASP A 7 -7.98 -7.53 -16.51
N PHE A 8 -8.04 -8.85 -16.37
CA PHE A 8 -7.78 -9.54 -15.12
C PHE A 8 -6.33 -9.37 -14.64
N GLU A 9 -5.36 -9.24 -15.54
CA GLU A 9 -3.95 -9.17 -15.21
C GLU A 9 -3.58 -7.81 -14.58
N GLU A 10 -4.17 -6.72 -15.07
CA GLU A 10 -4.09 -5.39 -14.46
C GLU A 10 -4.68 -5.36 -13.05
N PHE A 11 -5.85 -5.98 -12.85
CA PHE A 11 -6.45 -6.12 -11.52
C PHE A 11 -5.55 -6.84 -10.53
N VAL A 12 -4.98 -7.97 -10.95
CA VAL A 12 -4.07 -8.76 -10.12
C VAL A 12 -2.84 -7.92 -9.75
N ARG A 13 -2.31 -7.13 -10.67
CA ARG A 13 -1.15 -6.26 -10.42
C ARG A 13 -1.48 -5.14 -9.44
N ALA A 14 -2.61 -4.46 -9.63
CA ALA A 14 -3.00 -3.31 -8.82
C ALA A 14 -3.51 -3.69 -7.41
N ARG A 15 -4.20 -4.82 -7.27
CA ARG A 15 -4.88 -5.21 -6.03
C ARG A 15 -4.33 -6.47 -5.38
N GLY A 16 -3.39 -7.17 -6.02
CA GLY A 16 -2.81 -8.42 -5.51
C GLY A 16 -2.22 -8.27 -4.11
N SER A 17 -1.49 -7.18 -3.85
CA SER A 17 -0.89 -6.94 -2.54
C SER A 17 -1.94 -6.71 -1.45
N ALA A 18 -2.96 -5.89 -1.72
CA ALA A 18 -4.06 -5.66 -0.79
C ALA A 18 -4.86 -6.95 -0.50
N LEU A 19 -5.05 -7.80 -1.52
CA LEU A 19 -5.68 -9.10 -1.36
C LEU A 19 -4.81 -10.08 -0.57
N LEU A 20 -3.48 -10.07 -0.71
CA LEU A 20 -2.57 -10.88 0.10
C LEU A 20 -2.58 -10.46 1.56
N ARG A 21 -2.55 -9.16 1.85
CA ARG A 21 -2.68 -8.61 3.21
C ARG A 21 -3.99 -9.05 3.86
N TYR A 22 -5.10 -8.92 3.13
CA TYR A 22 -6.41 -9.39 3.56
C TYR A 22 -6.46 -10.92 3.74
N GLY A 23 -5.87 -11.67 2.82
CA GLY A 23 -5.74 -13.12 2.90
C GLY A 23 -4.96 -13.56 4.12
N TYR A 24 -3.88 -12.86 4.46
CA TYR A 24 -3.02 -13.18 5.60
C TYR A 24 -3.72 -12.99 6.94
N VAL A 25 -4.48 -11.90 7.12
CA VAL A 25 -5.27 -11.72 8.35
C VAL A 25 -6.42 -12.72 8.46
N LEU A 26 -6.94 -13.20 7.33
CA LEU A 26 -7.94 -14.27 7.31
C LEU A 26 -7.35 -15.65 7.61
N THR A 27 -6.23 -16.03 7.01
CA THR A 27 -5.71 -17.41 7.11
C THR A 27 -4.71 -17.59 8.24
N GLY A 28 -3.99 -16.53 8.58
CA GLY A 28 -2.97 -16.54 9.62
C GLY A 28 -1.60 -17.07 9.18
N THR A 29 -1.48 -17.59 7.96
CA THR A 29 -0.21 -18.08 7.38
C THR A 29 -0.03 -17.52 5.96
N SER A 30 1.22 -17.28 5.56
CA SER A 30 1.53 -16.75 4.22
C SER A 30 1.21 -17.74 3.11
N HIS A 31 1.46 -19.03 3.34
CA HIS A 31 1.15 -20.09 2.39
C HIS A 31 -0.35 -20.18 2.11
N ASP A 32 -1.18 -20.26 3.15
CA ASP A 32 -2.64 -20.36 2.99
C ASP A 32 -3.22 -19.06 2.43
N ALA A 33 -2.66 -17.90 2.77
CA ALA A 33 -3.07 -16.62 2.21
C ALA A 33 -2.82 -16.58 0.70
N ALA A 34 -1.61 -16.94 0.28
CA ALA A 34 -1.23 -16.98 -1.12
C ALA A 34 -2.10 -17.98 -1.90
N ASP A 35 -2.36 -19.17 -1.34
CA ASP A 35 -3.23 -20.15 -1.98
C ASP A 35 -4.70 -19.69 -2.05
N LEU A 36 -5.24 -19.13 -0.96
CA LEU A 36 -6.59 -18.60 -0.92
C LEU A 36 -6.78 -17.50 -1.97
N VAL A 37 -5.86 -16.55 -2.02
CA VAL A 37 -5.88 -15.45 -2.99
C VAL A 37 -5.76 -16.02 -4.40
N GLN A 38 -4.83 -16.94 -4.67
CA GLN A 38 -4.68 -17.55 -5.98
C GLN A 38 -5.93 -18.33 -6.41
N GLU A 39 -6.54 -19.13 -5.53
CA GLU A 39 -7.76 -19.88 -5.84
C GLU A 39 -8.91 -18.95 -6.20
N ILE A 40 -9.10 -17.87 -5.43
CA ILE A 40 -10.16 -16.90 -5.69
C ILE A 40 -9.89 -16.10 -6.95
N LEU A 41 -8.65 -15.68 -7.18
CA LEU A 41 -8.25 -15.00 -8.41
C LEU A 41 -8.45 -15.89 -9.63
N LEU A 42 -8.18 -17.20 -9.55
CA LEU A 42 -8.47 -18.15 -10.64
C LEU A 42 -9.98 -18.29 -10.91
N LYS A 43 -10.82 -18.35 -9.87
CA LYS A 43 -12.28 -18.39 -10.04
C LYS A 43 -12.84 -17.08 -10.60
N LEU A 44 -12.27 -15.96 -10.16
CA LEU A 44 -12.62 -14.64 -10.65
C LEU A 44 -12.21 -14.47 -12.11
N ALA A 45 -11.03 -14.97 -12.49
CA ALA A 45 -10.57 -15.07 -13.87
C ALA A 45 -11.59 -15.78 -14.77
N ASP A 46 -12.17 -16.91 -14.33
CA ASP A 46 -13.18 -17.67 -15.10
C ASP A 46 -14.53 -16.92 -15.22
N ARG A 47 -14.75 -15.89 -14.40
CA ARG A 47 -16.00 -15.10 -14.34
C ARG A 47 -15.76 -13.62 -14.57
N TRP A 48 -14.59 -13.26 -15.10
CA TRP A 48 -14.09 -11.89 -15.14
C TRP A 48 -15.11 -10.93 -15.75
N ASP A 49 -15.65 -11.32 -16.92
CA ASP A 49 -16.62 -10.52 -17.67
C ASP A 49 -18.04 -10.51 -17.07
N LYS A 50 -18.28 -11.29 -16.01
CA LYS A 50 -19.58 -11.44 -15.33
C LYS A 50 -19.59 -10.83 -13.93
N VAL A 51 -18.44 -10.38 -13.44
CA VAL A 51 -18.27 -9.85 -12.09
C VAL A 51 -18.04 -8.35 -12.18
N ASP A 52 -19.04 -7.60 -11.74
CA ASP A 52 -19.05 -6.13 -11.83
C ASP A 52 -18.07 -5.46 -10.87
N SER A 53 -17.63 -6.20 -9.86
CA SER A 53 -16.87 -5.68 -8.73
C SER A 53 -15.81 -6.69 -8.30
N PRO A 54 -14.73 -6.86 -9.08
CA PRO A 54 -13.78 -7.95 -8.90
C PRO A 54 -13.14 -8.00 -7.51
N GLU A 55 -12.78 -6.85 -6.95
CA GLU A 55 -12.16 -6.77 -5.61
C GLU A 55 -13.15 -7.09 -4.48
N ALA A 56 -14.36 -6.51 -4.51
CA ALA A 56 -15.38 -6.80 -3.50
C ALA A 56 -15.87 -8.25 -3.60
N TYR A 57 -15.98 -8.78 -4.82
CA TYR A 57 -16.22 -10.19 -5.07
C TYR A 57 -15.08 -11.04 -4.51
N ALA A 58 -13.81 -10.67 -4.77
CA ALA A 58 -12.66 -11.39 -4.26
C ALA A 58 -12.63 -11.39 -2.73
N ARG A 59 -12.76 -10.25 -2.05
CA ARG A 59 -12.82 -10.17 -0.58
C ARG A 59 -13.98 -11.01 -0.01
N THR A 60 -15.18 -10.88 -0.57
CA THR A 60 -16.35 -11.68 -0.18
C THR A 60 -16.11 -13.18 -0.39
N ALA A 61 -15.58 -13.57 -1.56
CA ALA A 61 -15.32 -14.95 -1.90
C ALA A 61 -14.18 -15.53 -1.07
N MET A 62 -13.17 -14.74 -0.71
CA MET A 62 -12.08 -15.12 0.21
C MET A 62 -12.61 -15.36 1.61
N ALA A 63 -13.42 -14.47 2.17
CA ALA A 63 -14.05 -14.66 3.48
C ALA A 63 -14.93 -15.92 3.51
N ARG A 64 -15.76 -16.13 2.49
CA ARG A 64 -16.61 -17.33 2.35
C ARG A 64 -15.79 -18.60 2.16
N GLN A 65 -14.77 -18.57 1.30
CA GLN A 65 -13.91 -19.72 1.02
C GLN A 65 -13.08 -20.08 2.23
N HIS A 66 -12.49 -19.12 2.96
CA HIS A 66 -11.76 -19.38 4.20
C HIS A 66 -12.61 -20.18 5.21
N VAL A 67 -13.86 -19.77 5.44
CA VAL A 67 -14.80 -20.51 6.30
C VAL A 67 -15.17 -21.89 5.71
N SER A 68 -15.26 -22.01 4.38
CA SER A 68 -15.62 -23.27 3.73
C SER A 68 -14.47 -24.27 3.57
N TRP A 69 -13.23 -23.81 3.41
CA TRP A 69 -12.05 -24.64 3.11
C TRP A 69 -11.65 -25.45 4.35
N TRP A 70 -11.79 -24.84 5.53
CA TRP A 70 -11.64 -25.51 6.82
C TRP A 70 -12.60 -26.69 7.03
N ARG A 71 -13.85 -26.59 6.56
CA ARG A 71 -14.84 -27.69 6.67
C ARG A 71 -14.48 -28.91 5.82
N ARG A 72 -13.70 -28.73 4.75
CA ARG A 72 -13.24 -29.81 3.86
C ARG A 72 -11.95 -30.45 4.39
N ARG A 73 -10.95 -29.63 4.77
CA ARG A 73 -9.68 -30.13 5.36
C ARG A 73 -9.86 -30.95 6.63
N ARG A 74 -10.81 -30.58 7.51
CA ARG A 74 -11.11 -31.37 8.73
C ARG A 74 -11.77 -32.74 8.46
N ARG A 75 -12.18 -33.04 7.23
CA ARG A 75 -12.67 -34.37 6.82
C ARG A 75 -11.58 -35.22 6.16
N GLU A 76 -10.46 -34.61 5.79
CA GLU A 76 -9.35 -35.23 5.07
C GLU A 76 -8.11 -35.42 5.96
N ASP A 77 -7.89 -34.53 6.96
CA ASP A 77 -6.78 -34.62 7.91
C ASP A 77 -7.27 -35.07 9.30
N LEU A 78 -7.22 -36.39 9.55
CA LEU A 78 -7.11 -36.98 10.88
C LEU A 78 -5.65 -37.44 11.09
N THR A 79 -4.73 -36.49 11.24
CA THR A 79 -3.41 -36.74 11.84
C THR A 79 -2.92 -35.47 12.52
N GLU A 80 -2.53 -35.64 13.78
CA GLU A 80 -1.99 -34.64 14.69
C GLU A 80 -0.48 -34.47 14.41
N ASP A 81 0.00 -33.22 14.36
CA ASP A 81 1.40 -32.86 14.65
C ASP A 81 1.55 -31.35 14.95
N LEU A 82 2.23 -31.05 16.06
CA LEU A 82 2.72 -29.73 16.53
C LEU A 82 4.26 -29.71 16.34
N PRO A 83 4.91 -28.62 15.87
CA PRO A 83 5.98 -27.94 16.66
C PRO A 83 6.25 -26.47 16.20
N GLU A 84 7.16 -25.61 16.70
CA GLU A 84 7.99 -25.36 17.91
C GLU A 84 8.45 -23.86 17.84
N GLY A 85 8.79 -23.22 18.98
CA GLY A 85 9.11 -21.78 19.12
C GLY A 85 10.59 -21.40 18.94
N SER A 86 10.94 -20.14 18.59
CA SER A 86 11.47 -19.04 19.44
C SER A 86 12.16 -18.02 18.47
N HIS A 87 12.23 -16.68 18.63
CA HIS A 87 12.83 -15.87 19.69
C HIS A 87 12.28 -14.41 19.69
N HIS A 88 12.60 -13.70 20.78
CA HIS A 88 12.05 -12.45 21.32
C HIS A 88 12.14 -11.18 20.47
N ASP A 89 11.02 -10.45 20.42
CA ASP A 89 10.94 -8.98 20.48
C ASP A 89 9.66 -8.57 21.24
N SER A 90 9.81 -7.54 22.09
CA SER A 90 8.82 -6.93 23.02
C SER A 90 7.40 -7.54 23.07
N HIS A 91 7.06 -8.17 24.20
CA HIS A 91 5.74 -8.71 24.54
C HIS A 91 4.58 -7.73 24.24
N SER A 92 3.82 -7.96 23.15
CA SER A 92 2.40 -7.56 22.97
C SER A 92 1.79 -7.98 21.61
N PHE A 93 2.49 -7.77 20.47
CA PHE A 93 1.94 -8.11 19.14
C PHE A 93 1.99 -9.60 18.82
N GLY A 94 3.15 -10.26 19.02
CA GLY A 94 3.36 -11.65 18.61
C GLY A 94 2.41 -12.62 19.32
N GLU A 95 2.18 -12.41 20.62
CA GLU A 95 1.27 -13.20 21.43
C GLU A 95 -0.19 -13.04 20.98
N LEU A 96 -0.65 -11.80 20.77
CA LEU A 96 -2.03 -11.55 20.33
C LEU A 96 -2.28 -12.01 18.90
N TRP A 97 -1.32 -11.83 18.00
CA TRP A 97 -1.41 -12.38 16.64
C TRP A 97 -1.44 -13.92 16.66
N ASN A 98 -0.68 -14.57 17.53
CA ASN A 98 -0.74 -16.03 17.69
C ASN A 98 -2.11 -16.49 18.21
N GLU A 99 -2.74 -15.75 19.12
CA GLU A 99 -4.09 -16.04 19.58
C GLU A 99 -5.15 -15.82 18.50
N LEU A 100 -5.06 -14.72 17.75
CA LEU A 100 -5.89 -14.46 16.59
C LEU A 100 -5.74 -15.57 15.55
N ARG A 101 -4.51 -16.02 15.30
CA ARG A 101 -4.14 -17.17 14.45
C ARG A 101 -4.58 -18.53 15.02
N ALA A 102 -4.91 -18.62 16.29
CA ALA A 102 -5.49 -19.84 16.89
C ALA A 102 -7.02 -19.87 16.82
N LEU A 103 -7.68 -18.74 16.50
CA LEU A 103 -9.14 -18.68 16.45
C LEU A 103 -9.71 -19.65 15.41
N PRO A 104 -10.84 -20.32 15.68
CA PRO A 104 -11.60 -21.04 14.67
C PRO A 104 -11.84 -20.15 13.43
N PRO A 105 -11.69 -20.67 12.19
CA PRO A 105 -11.79 -19.86 10.96
C PRO A 105 -13.04 -19.00 10.82
N LYS A 106 -14.19 -19.51 11.27
CA LYS A 106 -15.44 -18.75 11.27
C LYS A 106 -15.41 -17.57 12.24
N GLN A 107 -14.78 -17.75 13.39
CA GLN A 107 -14.60 -16.72 14.42
C GLN A 107 -13.62 -15.65 13.94
N ARG A 108 -12.48 -16.07 13.36
CA ARG A 108 -11.49 -15.17 12.78
C ARG A 108 -12.05 -14.35 11.62
N ALA A 109 -12.82 -14.96 10.72
CA ALA A 109 -13.47 -14.23 9.63
C ALA A 109 -14.40 -13.11 10.15
N VAL A 110 -15.16 -13.38 11.22
CA VAL A 110 -16.02 -12.35 11.85
C VAL A 110 -15.18 -11.23 12.47
N VAL A 111 -14.09 -11.58 13.17
CA VAL A 111 -13.15 -10.62 13.78
C VAL A 111 -12.49 -9.73 12.72
N VAL A 112 -12.01 -10.31 11.62
CA VAL A 112 -11.40 -9.56 10.51
C VAL A 112 -12.45 -8.64 9.85
N LEU A 113 -13.62 -9.17 9.49
CA LEU A 113 -14.65 -8.34 8.84
C LEU A 113 -15.14 -7.20 9.75
N ARG A 114 -15.17 -7.40 11.06
CA ARG A 114 -15.60 -6.36 12.01
C ARG A 114 -14.52 -5.33 12.30
N TYR A 115 -13.30 -5.76 12.59
CA TYR A 115 -12.27 -4.88 13.15
C TYR A 115 -11.22 -4.44 12.13
N TYR A 116 -11.02 -5.21 11.05
CA TYR A 116 -10.10 -4.85 9.98
C TYR A 116 -10.82 -4.14 8.82
N GLU A 117 -12.00 -4.62 8.43
CA GLU A 117 -12.81 -4.00 7.37
C GLU A 117 -13.87 -3.00 7.89
N ASP A 118 -13.99 -2.83 9.21
CA ASP A 118 -14.94 -1.92 9.89
C ASP A 118 -16.42 -2.11 9.46
N LEU A 119 -16.82 -3.35 9.15
CA LEU A 119 -18.16 -3.64 8.67
C LEU A 119 -19.18 -3.79 9.81
N PRO A 120 -20.42 -3.28 9.64
CA PRO A 120 -21.47 -3.50 10.62
C PRO A 120 -21.97 -4.95 10.63
N ASP A 121 -22.47 -5.41 11.77
CA ASP A 121 -22.99 -6.78 11.99
C ASP A 121 -23.92 -7.32 10.88
N LYS A 122 -24.71 -6.42 10.27
CA LYS A 122 -25.66 -6.76 9.21
C LYS A 122 -24.92 -7.20 7.94
N GLU A 123 -23.90 -6.47 7.53
CA GLU A 123 -23.13 -6.75 6.32
C GLU A 123 -22.27 -8.00 6.50
N ILE A 124 -21.70 -8.20 7.69
CA ILE A 124 -20.96 -9.43 8.04
C ILE A 124 -21.87 -10.66 7.93
N ALA A 125 -23.11 -10.57 8.40
CA ALA A 125 -24.11 -11.63 8.33
C ALA A 125 -24.42 -12.04 6.88
N GLU A 126 -24.59 -11.05 5.99
CA GLU A 126 -24.85 -11.24 4.56
C GLU A 126 -23.63 -11.83 3.82
N ILE A 127 -22.42 -11.36 4.14
CA ILE A 127 -21.17 -11.89 3.58
C ILE A 127 -20.98 -13.36 3.96
N LEU A 128 -21.13 -13.70 5.24
CA LEU A 128 -20.84 -15.04 5.73
C LEU A 128 -22.02 -16.02 5.63
N GLY A 129 -23.22 -15.56 5.31
CA GLY A 129 -24.43 -16.39 5.23
C GLY A 129 -24.88 -16.91 6.60
N ILE A 130 -24.82 -16.07 7.63
CA ILE A 130 -25.16 -16.42 9.03
C ILE A 130 -26.09 -15.38 9.65
N SER A 131 -26.74 -15.68 10.78
CA SER A 131 -27.60 -14.68 11.45
C SER A 131 -26.78 -13.59 12.14
N ARG A 132 -27.34 -12.37 12.28
CA ARG A 132 -26.73 -11.29 13.10
C ARG A 132 -26.43 -11.73 14.54
N GLY A 133 -27.29 -12.58 15.11
CA GLY A 133 -27.05 -13.20 16.41
C GLY A 133 -25.81 -14.10 16.43
N THR A 134 -25.56 -14.82 15.33
CA THR A 134 -24.35 -15.63 15.14
C THR A 134 -23.11 -14.76 14.94
N VAL A 135 -23.22 -13.64 14.23
CA VAL A 135 -22.12 -12.66 14.11
C VAL A 135 -21.74 -12.14 15.50
N ARG A 136 -22.70 -11.77 16.33
CA ARG A 136 -22.44 -11.31 17.70
C ARG A 136 -21.84 -12.39 18.59
N SER A 137 -22.28 -13.64 18.48
CA SER A 137 -21.74 -14.73 19.30
C SER A 137 -20.35 -15.17 18.84
N GLN A 138 -20.07 -15.19 17.53
CA GLN A 138 -18.75 -15.48 16.96
C GLN A 138 -17.78 -14.29 17.09
N GLY A 139 -18.28 -13.06 17.16
CA GLY A 139 -17.48 -11.88 17.43
C GLY A 139 -17.01 -11.76 18.89
N ARG A 140 -17.48 -12.65 19.79
CA ARG A 140 -16.96 -12.78 21.15
C ARG A 140 -15.67 -13.58 21.11
N THR A 141 -14.54 -12.94 21.34
CA THR A 141 -13.25 -13.60 21.58
C THR A 141 -12.84 -13.35 23.03
N ARG A 142 -12.01 -14.23 23.60
CA ARG A 142 -11.41 -14.01 24.93
C ARG A 142 -10.53 -12.74 24.97
N ALA A 143 -10.10 -12.25 23.80
CA ALA A 143 -9.36 -11.02 23.59
C ALA A 143 -10.26 -9.78 23.32
N GLY A 144 -11.57 -9.96 23.13
CA GLY A 144 -12.54 -8.89 22.83
C GLY A 144 -13.64 -8.72 23.88
N GLU A 145 -13.53 -9.37 25.03
CA GLU A 145 -14.40 -9.15 26.19
C GLU A 145 -13.75 -8.13 27.14
N ALA A 146 -14.17 -6.86 27.08
CA ALA A 146 -13.97 -5.95 28.20
C ALA A 146 -14.94 -6.34 29.34
N PRO A 147 -14.48 -6.55 30.58
CA PRO A 147 -15.38 -6.97 31.65
C PRO A 147 -16.23 -5.78 32.13
N ARG A 148 -17.53 -6.01 32.37
CA ARG A 148 -18.46 -5.02 32.96
C ARG A 148 -18.17 -4.70 34.44
N GLN A 149 -17.17 -5.35 35.05
CA GLN A 149 -16.60 -5.01 36.36
C GLN A 149 -15.09 -5.33 36.37
N PRO A 150 -14.26 -4.56 37.09
CA PRO A 150 -12.82 -4.81 37.15
C PRO A 150 -12.53 -6.17 37.79
N TRP A 151 -11.85 -7.04 37.04
CA TRP A 151 -11.33 -8.30 37.54
C TRP A 151 -10.24 -8.02 38.59
N ARG A 152 -10.37 -8.59 39.81
CA ARG A 152 -9.27 -8.57 40.78
C ARG A 152 -8.15 -9.48 40.27
N ALA A 153 -7.04 -8.88 39.88
CA ALA A 153 -5.86 -9.59 39.40
C ALA A 153 -5.31 -10.54 40.47
N ARG A 154 -5.04 -11.79 40.08
CA ARG A 154 -4.13 -12.68 40.79
C ARG A 154 -2.70 -12.27 40.37
N LYS A 155 -1.79 -12.07 41.34
CA LYS A 155 -0.41 -11.61 41.09
C LYS A 155 0.27 -12.47 40.01
N GLY A 156 0.70 -11.84 38.91
CA GLY A 156 1.58 -12.42 37.90
C GLY A 156 1.11 -12.40 36.44
N GLU A 157 -0.13 -11.99 36.14
CA GLU A 157 -0.71 -12.09 34.79
C GLU A 157 -1.41 -10.76 34.46
N SER A 158 -0.76 -9.86 33.69
CA SER A 158 -1.36 -8.59 33.28
C SER A 158 -1.14 -8.28 31.80
N VAL A 159 -2.13 -8.60 30.97
CA VAL A 159 -2.38 -7.85 29.74
C VAL A 159 -3.90 -7.69 29.63
N MET A 160 -4.39 -6.46 29.81
CA MET A 160 -5.75 -6.10 29.40
C MET A 160 -5.83 -6.24 27.89
N ARG A 161 -6.77 -7.05 27.37
CA ARG A 161 -7.00 -7.22 25.93
C ARG A 161 -8.22 -6.39 25.54
N THR A 162 -7.99 -5.32 24.79
CA THR A 162 -9.03 -4.39 24.33
C THR A 162 -9.37 -4.64 22.85
N GLU A 163 -10.50 -4.08 22.39
CA GLU A 163 -10.85 -4.06 20.96
C GLU A 163 -9.75 -3.38 20.11
N GLU A 164 -9.04 -2.42 20.69
CA GLU A 164 -7.96 -1.67 20.05
C GLU A 164 -6.73 -2.54 19.80
N ASP A 165 -6.37 -3.42 20.75
CA ASP A 165 -5.27 -4.37 20.58
C ASP A 165 -5.55 -5.34 19.43
N LEU A 166 -6.82 -5.76 19.27
CA LEU A 166 -7.25 -6.65 18.18
C LEU A 166 -7.11 -5.98 16.81
N VAL A 167 -7.55 -4.72 16.67
CA VAL A 167 -7.41 -3.95 15.43
C VAL A 167 -5.93 -3.77 15.09
N HIS A 168 -5.11 -3.39 16.08
CA HIS A 168 -3.68 -3.17 15.90
C HIS A 168 -2.94 -4.44 15.48
N ALA A 169 -3.22 -5.58 16.13
CA ALA A 169 -2.63 -6.87 15.77
C ALA A 169 -3.05 -7.33 14.37
N LEU A 170 -4.28 -7.06 13.93
CA LEU A 170 -4.69 -7.39 12.56
C LEU A 170 -3.99 -6.50 11.52
N ARG A 171 -3.85 -5.19 11.78
CA ARG A 171 -3.19 -4.26 10.85
C ARG A 171 -1.69 -4.52 10.73
N GLN A 172 -0.99 -4.69 11.85
CA GLN A 172 0.43 -5.05 11.82
C GLN A 172 0.67 -6.43 11.18
N ALA A 173 -0.24 -7.39 11.39
CA ALA A 173 -0.15 -8.67 10.69
C ALA A 173 -0.34 -8.51 9.17
N ALA A 174 -1.31 -7.69 8.75
CA ALA A 174 -1.55 -7.39 7.34
C ALA A 174 -0.33 -6.72 6.69
N GLU A 175 0.27 -5.73 7.33
CA GLU A 175 1.45 -5.01 6.81
C GLU A 175 2.68 -5.90 6.69
N ARG A 176 2.89 -6.81 7.66
CA ARG A 176 3.98 -7.80 7.66
C ARG A 176 3.72 -9.01 6.74
N ALA A 177 2.58 -9.06 6.06
CA ALA A 177 2.23 -10.19 5.21
C ALA A 177 3.23 -10.32 4.04
N PRO A 178 3.88 -11.48 3.85
CA PRO A 178 4.74 -11.71 2.69
C PRO A 178 4.00 -11.48 1.38
N GLN A 179 4.67 -10.83 0.42
CA GLN A 179 4.10 -10.39 -0.85
C GLN A 179 4.70 -11.19 -2.03
N PRO A 180 4.33 -12.46 -2.25
CA PRO A 180 4.81 -13.21 -3.40
C PRO A 180 4.24 -12.63 -4.70
N ASP A 181 5.01 -12.75 -5.79
CA ASP A 181 4.52 -12.36 -7.12
C ASP A 181 3.40 -13.29 -7.58
N LEU A 182 2.16 -12.81 -7.43
CA LEU A 182 0.95 -13.50 -7.87
C LEU A 182 0.81 -13.54 -9.39
N SER A 183 1.36 -12.57 -10.11
CA SER A 183 1.16 -12.44 -11.55
C SER A 183 1.87 -13.55 -12.32
N ALA A 184 3.13 -13.84 -11.97
CA ALA A 184 3.88 -14.96 -12.51
C ALA A 184 3.25 -16.32 -12.16
N ALA A 185 2.82 -16.50 -10.91
CA ALA A 185 2.19 -17.73 -10.43
C ALA A 185 0.87 -18.05 -11.16
N LEU A 186 0.02 -17.03 -11.36
CA LEU A 186 -1.26 -17.16 -12.07
C LEU A 186 -1.06 -17.39 -13.57
N ALA A 187 -0.09 -16.73 -14.21
CA ALA A 187 0.26 -16.96 -15.60
C ALA A 187 0.77 -18.40 -15.84
N ALA A 188 1.54 -18.96 -14.92
CA ALA A 188 2.01 -20.35 -14.99
C ALA A 188 0.85 -21.37 -14.82
N ARG A 189 -0.04 -21.16 -13.85
CA ARG A 189 -1.22 -22.03 -13.61
C ARG A 189 -2.24 -21.95 -14.74
N ARG A 190 -2.50 -20.77 -15.30
CA ARG A 190 -3.36 -20.61 -16.49
C ARG A 190 -2.81 -21.37 -17.70
N ARG A 191 -1.49 -21.29 -17.98
CA ARG A 191 -0.83 -22.06 -19.05
C ARG A 191 -0.96 -23.57 -18.89
N ARG A 192 -0.93 -24.10 -17.65
CA ARG A 192 -1.19 -25.53 -17.38
C ARG A 192 -2.66 -25.89 -17.62
N ARG A 193 -3.60 -25.02 -17.25
CA ARG A 193 -5.05 -25.25 -17.38
C ARG A 193 -5.55 -25.16 -18.83
N THR A 194 -4.97 -24.28 -19.64
CA THR A 194 -5.23 -24.21 -21.09
C THR A 194 -4.66 -25.42 -21.81
N ARG A 195 -3.43 -25.85 -21.48
CA ARG A 195 -2.83 -27.10 -22.01
C ARG A 195 -3.62 -28.36 -21.62
N GLY A 196 -4.20 -28.41 -20.41
CA GLY A 196 -5.08 -29.51 -19.98
C GLY A 196 -6.42 -29.56 -20.73
N ARG A 197 -6.99 -28.40 -21.10
CA ARG A 197 -8.21 -28.29 -21.91
C ARG A 197 -7.99 -28.62 -23.39
N THR A 198 -6.84 -28.27 -23.96
CA THR A 198 -6.49 -28.65 -25.34
C THR A 198 -6.08 -30.11 -25.44
N ALA A 199 -5.48 -30.70 -24.40
CA ALA A 199 -5.20 -32.15 -24.36
C ALA A 199 -6.47 -33.01 -24.28
N SER A 200 -7.52 -32.53 -23.61
CA SER A 200 -8.83 -33.21 -23.60
C SER A 200 -9.64 -32.99 -24.89
N ALA A 201 -9.39 -31.91 -25.63
CA ALA A 201 -9.94 -31.71 -26.98
C ALA A 201 -9.18 -32.51 -28.07
N ALA A 202 -7.86 -32.70 -27.93
CA ALA A 202 -7.04 -33.46 -28.87
C ALA A 202 -7.30 -34.99 -28.79
N LEU A 203 -7.67 -35.51 -27.60
CA LEU A 203 -8.08 -36.90 -27.43
C LEU A 203 -9.47 -37.22 -28.03
N ALA A 204 -10.29 -36.20 -28.34
CA ALA A 204 -11.58 -36.39 -29.02
C ALA A 204 -11.45 -36.35 -30.56
N VAL A 205 -10.37 -35.80 -31.11
CA VAL A 205 -10.12 -35.74 -32.57
C VAL A 205 -9.21 -36.88 -33.04
N ALA A 206 -8.37 -37.44 -32.17
CA ALA A 206 -7.54 -38.60 -32.49
C ALA A 206 -8.30 -39.94 -32.60
N ALA A 207 -9.60 -39.98 -32.25
CA ALA A 207 -10.43 -41.18 -32.38
C ALA A 207 -11.26 -41.24 -33.68
N MET A 208 -11.15 -40.26 -34.57
CA MET A 208 -12.02 -40.14 -35.77
C MET A 208 -11.28 -40.09 -37.12
N ILE A 209 -9.95 -40.25 -37.16
CA ILE A 209 -9.21 -40.34 -38.43
C ILE A 209 -8.18 -41.46 -38.34
N GLY A 210 -8.45 -42.59 -39.01
CA GLY A 210 -7.41 -43.58 -39.31
C GLY A 210 -7.82 -45.05 -39.38
N VAL A 211 -8.88 -45.40 -40.13
CA VAL A 211 -8.94 -46.74 -40.75
C VAL A 211 -8.38 -46.63 -42.17
N ALA A 212 -7.47 -47.55 -42.49
CA ALA A 212 -6.91 -47.95 -43.79
C ALA A 212 -5.49 -47.45 -44.15
N GLY A 213 -4.53 -48.38 -44.18
CA GLY A 213 -3.30 -48.23 -44.98
C GLY A 213 -2.00 -48.82 -44.41
N VAL A 214 -1.85 -50.15 -44.52
CA VAL A 214 -0.65 -51.00 -44.59
C VAL A 214 0.74 -50.33 -44.78
N GLY A 215 1.79 -50.80 -44.07
CA GLY A 215 3.17 -50.74 -44.57
C GLY A 215 4.33 -50.68 -43.56
N THR A 216 4.79 -51.86 -43.10
CA THR A 216 6.21 -52.28 -42.89
C THR A 216 7.24 -51.44 -42.08
N THR A 217 7.67 -52.05 -40.96
CA THR A 217 9.07 -52.33 -40.51
C THR A 217 10.07 -51.20 -40.17
N ILE A 218 10.66 -51.21 -38.95
CA ILE A 218 12.06 -51.61 -38.62
C ILE A 218 12.52 -51.04 -37.25
N ALA A 219 13.26 -51.89 -36.52
CA ALA A 219 14.30 -51.64 -35.50
C ALA A 219 13.95 -51.31 -34.04
N ARG A 220 14.14 -52.36 -33.22
CA ARG A 220 14.64 -52.36 -31.84
C ARG A 220 16.04 -51.72 -31.75
N GLY A 221 16.28 -50.96 -30.69
CA GLY A 221 17.60 -50.71 -30.09
C GLY A 221 17.39 -50.57 -28.58
N VAL A 222 17.46 -51.68 -27.83
CA VAL A 222 18.65 -52.16 -27.07
C VAL A 222 19.10 -51.16 -26.01
N PHE A 223 18.65 -51.45 -24.78
CA PHE A 223 19.27 -51.02 -23.54
C PHE A 223 20.69 -51.59 -23.45
N THR A 224 21.65 -50.74 -23.10
CA THR A 224 22.91 -51.19 -22.50
C THR A 224 23.12 -50.49 -21.16
N SER A 225 23.45 -51.34 -20.19
CA SER A 225 23.86 -51.05 -18.82
C SER A 225 25.36 -50.74 -18.73
N GLY A 226 25.72 -49.92 -17.74
CA GLY A 226 27.04 -49.82 -17.10
C GLY A 226 26.89 -48.76 -15.99
N GLY A 227 27.03 -49.06 -14.69
CA GLY A 227 28.20 -49.62 -14.02
C GLY A 227 29.24 -48.50 -13.88
N GLY A 228 29.67 -48.00 -12.73
CA GLY A 228 29.45 -48.31 -11.32
C GLY A 228 30.20 -47.25 -10.49
N ASP A 229 30.35 -47.55 -9.20
CA ASP A 229 31.29 -46.97 -8.23
C ASP A 229 30.83 -45.76 -7.41
N GLY A 230 30.55 -46.06 -6.14
CA GLY A 230 30.36 -45.09 -5.08
C GLY A 230 31.69 -44.64 -4.47
N VAL A 231 31.66 -43.45 -3.88
CA VAL A 231 32.63 -43.00 -2.89
C VAL A 231 31.86 -42.28 -1.77
N ALA A 232 32.21 -42.63 -0.54
CA ALA A 232 31.64 -42.14 0.71
C ALA A 232 31.91 -40.64 0.93
N VAL A 233 30.94 -39.94 1.53
CA VAL A 233 31.08 -38.55 1.97
C VAL A 233 31.31 -38.54 3.48
N ALA A 234 32.43 -37.93 3.90
CA ALA A 234 32.76 -37.65 5.30
C ALA A 234 32.03 -36.38 5.79
N PRO A 235 31.75 -36.23 7.11
CA PRO A 235 31.11 -35.04 7.65
C PRO A 235 32.12 -33.88 7.75
N VAL A 236 31.69 -32.68 7.36
CA VAL A 236 32.46 -31.43 7.50
C VAL A 236 31.98 -30.68 8.73
N ASP A 237 32.93 -30.27 9.56
CA ASP A 237 32.75 -29.57 10.83
C ASP A 237 32.18 -28.14 10.69
N GLY A 238 31.24 -27.84 11.60
CA GLY A 238 30.86 -26.58 12.28
C GLY A 238 31.07 -25.18 11.65
N PRO A 239 30.05 -24.29 11.69
CA PRO A 239 30.19 -22.86 11.39
C PRO A 239 30.56 -22.07 12.67
N SER A 240 31.79 -21.57 12.77
CA SER A 240 32.18 -20.61 13.83
C SER A 240 32.61 -19.23 13.29
N GLU A 241 32.79 -19.07 11.99
CA GLU A 241 33.18 -17.78 11.38
C GLU A 241 31.99 -16.90 10.96
N VAL A 242 30.78 -17.45 10.85
CA VAL A 242 29.59 -16.68 10.40
C VAL A 242 28.98 -15.84 11.53
N MET A 243 29.19 -16.20 12.80
CA MET A 243 28.65 -15.45 13.95
C MET A 243 29.43 -14.17 14.27
N ALA A 244 30.71 -14.09 13.89
CA ALA A 244 31.55 -12.92 14.15
C ALA A 244 31.22 -11.73 13.23
N SER A 245 30.67 -11.96 12.02
CA SER A 245 30.20 -10.88 11.14
C SER A 245 28.77 -10.43 11.44
N MET A 246 27.96 -11.27 12.11
CA MET A 246 26.61 -10.89 12.56
C MET A 246 26.63 -10.00 13.81
N GLN A 247 27.62 -10.15 14.70
CA GLN A 247 27.77 -9.27 15.87
C GLN A 247 28.22 -7.85 15.51
N THR A 248 29.04 -7.68 14.47
CA THR A 248 29.41 -6.35 13.96
C THR A 248 28.27 -5.65 13.21
N SER A 249 27.24 -6.40 12.80
CA SER A 249 26.04 -5.86 12.15
C SER A 249 24.94 -5.49 13.18
N ALA A 250 24.82 -6.26 14.27
CA ALA A 250 23.87 -5.98 15.35
C ALA A 250 24.28 -4.78 16.24
N GLU A 251 25.57 -4.43 16.29
CA GLU A 251 26.03 -3.19 16.93
C GLU A 251 25.76 -1.94 16.08
N ALA A 252 25.38 -2.09 14.80
CA ALA A 252 24.98 -0.97 13.95
C ALA A 252 23.49 -0.59 14.09
N GLU A 253 22.64 -1.48 14.61
CA GLU A 253 21.17 -1.29 14.75
C GLU A 253 20.73 -0.49 15.99
N SER A 254 21.64 0.22 16.67
CA SER A 254 21.25 1.11 17.78
C SER A 254 21.99 2.44 17.86
N ARG A 255 22.69 2.86 16.80
CA ARG A 255 22.97 4.30 16.67
C ARG A 255 21.67 5.00 16.31
N SER A 256 20.90 5.35 17.33
CA SER A 256 20.09 6.57 17.29
C SER A 256 21.01 7.64 16.71
N GLN A 257 20.80 8.02 15.44
CA GLN A 257 21.49 9.16 14.87
C GLN A 257 21.29 10.31 15.85
N GLU A 258 22.39 10.90 16.33
CA GLU A 258 22.38 12.04 17.26
C GLU A 258 21.80 13.27 16.53
N GLY A 259 20.50 13.26 16.26
CA GLY A 259 19.78 14.37 15.66
C GLY A 259 19.23 15.29 16.74
N THR A 260 19.19 16.58 16.43
CA THR A 260 18.67 17.57 17.37
C THR A 260 17.14 17.51 17.39
N PRO A 261 16.48 17.55 18.55
CA PRO A 261 15.02 17.57 18.61
C PRO A 261 14.42 18.71 17.79
N ILE A 262 13.36 18.41 17.03
CA ILE A 262 12.69 19.37 16.14
C ILE A 262 12.21 20.62 16.87
N GLU A 263 11.79 20.52 18.14
CA GLU A 263 11.37 21.68 18.94
C GLU A 263 12.49 22.71 19.16
N LYS A 264 13.75 22.30 19.03
CA LYS A 264 14.91 23.21 19.19
C LYS A 264 15.32 23.87 17.88
N ILE A 265 15.16 23.16 16.76
CA ILE A 265 15.62 23.61 15.44
C ILE A 265 14.48 24.31 14.68
N TRP A 266 13.32 23.69 14.62
CA TRP A 266 12.13 24.18 13.92
C TRP A 266 10.89 24.14 14.82
N PRO A 267 10.83 24.95 15.89
CA PRO A 267 9.73 24.92 16.86
C PRO A 267 8.35 25.18 16.24
N LYS A 268 8.29 25.94 15.13
CA LYS A 268 7.04 26.22 14.42
C LYS A 268 6.62 25.12 13.44
N ALA A 269 7.55 24.23 13.07
CA ALA A 269 7.26 23.13 12.15
C ALA A 269 6.52 21.98 12.83
N ILE A 270 6.53 21.89 14.16
CA ILE A 270 5.84 20.84 14.91
C ILE A 270 4.66 21.40 15.71
N PHE A 271 3.48 20.80 15.56
CA PHE A 271 2.28 21.22 16.29
C PHE A 271 1.28 20.07 16.42
N THR A 272 0.17 20.32 17.11
CA THR A 272 -0.94 19.38 17.25
C THR A 272 -2.17 19.92 16.52
N MET A 273 -2.97 19.05 15.91
CA MET A 273 -4.29 19.37 15.36
C MET A 273 -5.32 18.33 15.82
N PRO A 274 -6.61 18.69 15.92
CA PRO A 274 -7.69 17.72 16.08
C PRO A 274 -7.67 16.67 14.95
N ALA A 275 -7.94 15.41 15.26
CA ALA A 275 -8.00 14.33 14.28
C ALA A 275 -9.40 14.18 13.64
N LYS A 276 -10.39 14.92 14.15
CA LYS A 276 -11.77 14.91 13.68
C LYS A 276 -12.35 16.33 13.62
N ASN A 277 -13.29 16.54 12.72
CA ASN A 277 -14.08 17.77 12.66
C ASN A 277 -15.26 17.74 13.66
N ALA A 278 -16.04 18.82 13.71
CA ALA A 278 -17.19 18.95 14.61
C ALA A 278 -18.29 17.90 14.35
N ASP A 279 -18.41 17.38 13.12
CA ASP A 279 -19.35 16.33 12.73
C ASP A 279 -18.81 14.91 13.01
N GLY A 280 -17.60 14.80 13.59
CA GLY A 280 -16.94 13.54 13.90
C GLY A 280 -16.25 12.87 12.71
N TRP A 281 -16.19 13.53 11.54
CA TRP A 281 -15.46 13.04 10.37
C TRP A 281 -13.97 13.12 10.62
N ARG A 282 -13.23 12.12 10.16
CA ARG A 282 -11.77 12.05 10.38
C ARG A 282 -11.05 12.96 9.42
N TYR A 283 -10.02 13.63 9.90
CA TYR A 283 -9.11 14.32 9.01
C TYR A 283 -8.06 13.38 8.44
N ARG A 284 -7.79 13.54 7.14
CA ARG A 284 -6.65 12.98 6.45
C ARG A 284 -5.81 14.13 5.87
N PRO A 285 -4.62 14.40 6.42
CA PRO A 285 -3.74 15.43 5.89
C PRO A 285 -3.38 15.23 4.41
N ILE A 286 -3.30 16.35 3.69
CA ILE A 286 -2.93 16.40 2.27
C ILE A 286 -1.50 16.94 2.14
N THR A 287 -1.26 18.19 2.54
CA THR A 287 0.04 18.86 2.43
C THR A 287 0.04 20.22 3.16
N GLY A 288 1.21 20.79 3.41
CA GLY A 288 1.37 22.16 3.91
C GLY A 288 1.15 23.17 2.79
N VAL A 289 0.30 24.17 3.04
CA VAL A 289 -0.02 25.26 2.10
C VAL A 289 0.85 26.49 2.38
N SER A 290 1.20 26.71 3.65
CA SER A 290 2.12 27.74 4.10
C SER A 290 2.88 27.23 5.34
N ALA A 291 3.65 28.10 6.00
CA ALA A 291 4.32 27.73 7.26
C ALA A 291 3.31 27.36 8.38
N THR A 292 2.11 27.92 8.36
CA THR A 292 1.09 27.68 9.41
C THR A 292 -0.11 26.90 8.92
N GLU A 293 -0.39 26.93 7.62
CA GLU A 293 -1.60 26.32 7.06
C GLU A 293 -1.33 24.92 6.50
N VAL A 294 -2.19 23.97 6.86
CA VAL A 294 -2.18 22.60 6.34
C VAL A 294 -3.54 22.26 5.73
N MET A 295 -3.51 21.72 4.52
CA MET A 295 -4.70 21.24 3.84
C MET A 295 -5.04 19.81 4.28
N VAL A 296 -6.33 19.56 4.52
CA VAL A 296 -6.84 18.28 5.02
C VAL A 296 -8.13 17.89 4.31
N ASN A 297 -8.36 16.58 4.16
CA ASN A 297 -9.66 16.02 3.81
C ASN A 297 -10.43 15.68 5.07
N ALA A 298 -11.69 16.12 5.18
CA ALA A 298 -12.63 15.62 6.18
C ALA A 298 -13.38 14.40 5.60
N GLU A 299 -13.06 13.20 6.09
CA GLU A 299 -13.58 11.92 5.62
C GLU A 299 -14.77 11.44 6.47
N SER A 300 -15.94 11.34 5.83
CA SER A 300 -17.17 10.81 6.44
C SER A 300 -17.10 9.29 6.67
N ALA A 301 -16.32 8.60 5.85
CA ALA A 301 -15.95 7.20 5.94
C ALA A 301 -14.63 6.99 5.18
N PHE A 302 -13.98 5.83 5.34
CA PHE A 302 -12.71 5.53 4.68
C PHE A 302 -12.75 5.82 3.17
N GLU A 303 -11.85 6.68 2.70
CA GLU A 303 -11.72 7.14 1.31
C GLU A 303 -12.95 7.91 0.77
N LYS A 304 -13.88 8.31 1.63
CA LYS A 304 -15.00 9.20 1.30
C LYS A 304 -14.79 10.58 1.90
N ALA A 305 -13.94 11.37 1.25
CA ALA A 305 -13.80 12.79 1.56
C ALA A 305 -15.14 13.50 1.29
N GLY A 306 -15.64 14.21 2.30
CA GLY A 306 -16.85 15.04 2.19
C GLY A 306 -16.52 16.53 2.05
N ALA A 307 -15.35 16.98 2.53
CA ALA A 307 -14.89 18.35 2.37
C ALA A 307 -13.35 18.44 2.35
N ILE A 308 -12.84 19.47 1.68
CA ILE A 308 -11.44 19.92 1.80
C ILE A 308 -11.45 21.15 2.71
N GLU A 309 -10.58 21.13 3.71
CA GLU A 309 -10.42 22.20 4.69
C GLU A 309 -8.95 22.58 4.85
N ILE A 310 -8.72 23.77 5.41
CA ILE A 310 -7.39 24.25 5.80
C ILE A 310 -7.39 24.49 7.30
N TYR A 311 -6.45 23.84 7.98
CA TYR A 311 -6.14 24.06 9.38
C TYR A 311 -5.01 25.07 9.50
N ASP A 312 -5.20 26.12 10.29
CA ASP A 312 -4.14 27.08 10.64
C ASP A 312 -3.60 26.76 12.04
N SER A 313 -2.31 26.46 12.12
CA SER A 313 -1.65 25.98 13.35
C SER A 313 -1.41 27.07 14.40
N GLU A 314 -1.43 28.35 14.03
CA GLU A 314 -1.26 29.47 14.98
C GLU A 314 -2.58 29.80 15.69
N SER A 315 -3.68 29.83 14.95
CA SER A 315 -5.02 30.10 15.47
C SER A 315 -5.74 28.85 16.01
N GLY A 316 -5.34 27.65 15.56
CA GLY A 316 -6.02 26.40 15.87
C GLY A 316 -7.39 26.27 15.22
N THR A 317 -7.65 27.01 14.14
CA THR A 317 -8.95 27.08 13.47
C THR A 317 -8.96 26.38 12.12
N PHE A 318 -10.15 25.93 11.71
CA PHE A 318 -10.40 25.34 10.41
C PHE A 318 -11.19 26.30 9.53
N ARG A 319 -10.77 26.39 8.26
CA ARG A 319 -11.49 27.06 7.18
C ARG A 319 -11.89 26.02 6.14
N LYS A 320 -13.18 25.97 5.81
CA LYS A 320 -13.64 25.16 4.69
C LYS A 320 -13.18 25.75 3.36
N VAL A 321 -12.58 24.92 2.50
CA VAL A 321 -12.22 25.28 1.12
C VAL A 321 -13.39 24.96 0.21
N THR A 322 -13.85 23.71 0.20
CA THR A 322 -14.97 23.25 -0.62
C THR A 322 -15.59 21.99 -0.05
N ASP A 323 -16.87 21.76 -0.33
CA ASP A 323 -17.41 20.40 -0.30
C ASP A 323 -16.77 19.57 -1.43
N VAL A 324 -16.52 18.30 -1.17
CA VAL A 324 -16.06 17.35 -2.20
C VAL A 324 -17.29 16.75 -2.85
N PRO A 325 -17.57 17.06 -4.14
CA PRO A 325 -18.81 16.63 -4.77
C PRO A 325 -18.87 15.12 -4.95
N THR A 326 -20.08 14.58 -4.96
CA THR A 326 -20.36 13.23 -5.43
C THR A 326 -21.14 13.30 -6.72
N THR A 327 -20.64 12.68 -7.78
CA THR A 327 -21.35 12.65 -9.06
C THR A 327 -22.47 11.60 -9.01
N PRO A 328 -23.74 12.00 -9.15
CA PRO A 328 -24.86 11.06 -9.11
C PRO A 328 -24.71 9.96 -10.16
N GLY A 329 -24.91 8.71 -9.74
CA GLY A 329 -24.82 7.55 -10.64
C GLY A 329 -23.39 7.02 -10.85
N LEU A 330 -22.34 7.73 -10.45
CA LEU A 330 -20.99 7.16 -10.42
C LEU A 330 -20.85 6.21 -9.24
N LYS A 331 -20.49 4.95 -9.55
CA LYS A 331 -20.21 3.92 -8.54
C LYS A 331 -18.73 3.95 -8.20
N ARG A 332 -18.43 3.92 -6.89
CA ARG A 332 -17.05 3.85 -6.35
C ARG A 332 -16.20 5.07 -6.75
N ALA A 333 -16.80 6.24 -6.64
CA ALA A 333 -16.14 7.51 -6.84
C ALA A 333 -15.33 7.86 -5.58
N TYR A 334 -14.02 7.88 -5.70
CA TYR A 334 -13.10 8.23 -4.62
C TYR A 334 -12.17 9.33 -5.11
N PRO A 335 -12.12 10.48 -4.42
CA PRO A 335 -11.06 11.47 -4.62
C PRO A 335 -9.71 10.82 -4.39
N GLN A 336 -8.76 11.10 -5.27
CA GLN A 336 -7.39 10.61 -5.24
C GLN A 336 -6.48 11.78 -5.48
N ASP A 337 -5.46 11.89 -4.64
CA ASP A 337 -4.46 12.94 -4.60
C ASP A 337 -4.99 14.37 -4.70
N ALA A 338 -4.17 15.34 -4.33
CA ALA A 338 -4.47 16.73 -4.59
C ALA A 338 -3.20 17.53 -4.81
N ALA A 339 -3.34 18.58 -5.61
CA ALA A 339 -2.34 19.59 -5.80
C ALA A 339 -2.99 20.97 -5.73
N PHE A 340 -2.17 21.99 -5.49
CA PHE A 340 -2.66 23.34 -5.34
C PHE A 340 -1.64 24.34 -5.87
N ASP A 341 -2.13 25.54 -6.16
CA ASP A 341 -1.30 26.73 -6.34
C ASP A 341 -1.86 27.86 -5.47
N ALA A 342 -1.39 29.09 -5.67
CA ALA A 342 -1.84 30.24 -4.88
C ALA A 342 -3.35 30.56 -5.02
N ARG A 343 -4.05 30.00 -6.02
CA ARG A 343 -5.45 30.33 -6.34
C ARG A 343 -6.39 29.15 -6.23
N SER A 344 -5.91 27.93 -6.50
CA SER A 344 -6.76 26.79 -6.77
C SER A 344 -6.24 25.53 -6.09
N VAL A 345 -7.16 24.64 -5.74
CA VAL A 345 -6.89 23.24 -5.43
C VAL A 345 -7.52 22.37 -6.51
N VAL A 346 -6.78 21.37 -6.98
CA VAL A 346 -7.20 20.38 -7.98
C VAL A 346 -7.05 18.97 -7.41
N TRP A 347 -8.00 18.10 -7.73
CA TRP A 347 -7.93 16.68 -7.43
C TRP A 347 -8.56 15.90 -8.57
N TRP A 348 -8.27 14.60 -8.62
CA TRP A 348 -8.94 13.71 -9.54
C TRP A 348 -9.78 12.70 -8.78
N VAL A 349 -10.84 12.21 -9.42
CA VAL A 349 -11.72 11.19 -8.86
C VAL A 349 -11.56 9.92 -9.67
N HIS A 350 -11.23 8.85 -8.97
CA HIS A 350 -11.32 7.51 -9.50
C HIS A 350 -12.77 7.03 -9.39
N ALA A 351 -13.41 6.72 -10.51
CA ALA A 351 -14.66 5.97 -10.54
C ALA A 351 -14.56 4.82 -11.54
N THR A 352 -15.54 3.90 -11.50
CA THR A 352 -15.52 2.70 -12.36
C THR A 352 -15.52 3.07 -13.85
N GLY A 353 -14.37 2.92 -14.53
CA GLY A 353 -14.19 3.29 -15.95
C GLY A 353 -14.33 4.79 -16.24
N VAL A 354 -14.26 5.62 -15.19
CA VAL A 354 -14.42 7.06 -15.26
C VAL A 354 -13.29 7.73 -14.48
N ARG A 355 -12.72 8.79 -15.05
CA ARG A 355 -11.92 9.76 -14.30
C ARG A 355 -12.61 11.10 -14.38
N GLU A 356 -12.66 11.79 -13.25
CA GLU A 356 -13.06 13.19 -13.23
C GLU A 356 -11.91 14.02 -12.70
N ILE A 357 -11.75 15.23 -13.24
CA ILE A 357 -10.84 16.24 -12.72
C ILE A 357 -11.72 17.35 -12.17
N TRP A 358 -11.48 17.72 -10.92
CA TRP A 358 -12.24 18.75 -10.21
C TRP A 358 -11.30 19.84 -9.73
N ILE A 359 -11.80 21.07 -9.69
CA ILE A 359 -11.06 22.24 -9.23
C ILE A 359 -11.93 23.09 -8.31
N ALA A 360 -11.34 23.71 -7.29
CA ALA A 360 -12.01 24.69 -6.44
C ALA A 360 -11.08 25.87 -6.11
N PRO A 361 -11.63 27.07 -5.84
CA PRO A 361 -10.82 28.20 -5.35
C PRO A 361 -10.22 27.88 -3.97
N LEU A 362 -8.91 28.06 -3.82
CA LEU A 362 -8.20 27.82 -2.56
C LEU A 362 -8.71 28.72 -1.43
N ALA A 363 -9.16 29.93 -1.75
CA ALA A 363 -9.73 30.88 -0.80
C ALA A 363 -11.10 30.44 -0.23
N GLY A 364 -11.74 29.44 -0.85
CA GLY A 364 -13.08 28.98 -0.51
C GLY A 364 -14.07 29.18 -1.66
N GLY A 365 -14.92 28.19 -1.90
CA GLY A 365 -15.96 28.25 -2.93
C GLY A 365 -16.51 26.89 -3.31
N GLU A 366 -17.35 26.86 -4.35
CA GLU A 366 -17.87 25.61 -4.90
C GLU A 366 -16.84 24.96 -5.83
N ALA A 367 -16.70 23.64 -5.68
CA ALA A 367 -15.96 22.80 -6.61
C ALA A 367 -16.66 22.74 -7.98
N ARG A 368 -15.87 22.79 -9.05
CA ARG A 368 -16.34 22.63 -10.43
C ARG A 368 -15.69 21.42 -11.08
N LEU A 369 -16.50 20.65 -11.80
CA LEU A 369 -16.03 19.58 -12.67
C LEU A 369 -15.35 20.21 -13.90
N VAL A 370 -14.08 19.89 -14.10
CA VAL A 370 -13.28 20.39 -15.23
C VAL A 370 -13.40 19.44 -16.43
N ALA A 371 -13.27 18.14 -16.19
CA ALA A 371 -13.32 17.12 -17.23
C ALA A 371 -13.81 15.77 -16.70
N THR A 372 -14.45 15.00 -17.58
CA THR A 372 -14.83 13.60 -17.35
C THR A 372 -14.31 12.74 -18.50
N TYR A 373 -13.51 11.73 -18.18
CA TYR A 373 -12.93 10.81 -19.15
C TYR A 373 -13.46 9.39 -18.98
N LYS A 374 -13.95 8.80 -20.07
CA LYS A 374 -14.48 7.43 -20.15
C LYS A 374 -13.60 6.61 -21.10
N GLY A 375 -12.59 5.93 -20.57
CA GLY A 375 -11.71 5.03 -21.34
C GLY A 375 -10.32 5.60 -21.59
N GLU A 376 -10.19 6.79 -22.19
CA GLU A 376 -8.91 7.51 -22.22
C GLU A 376 -8.62 8.13 -20.84
N HIS A 377 -7.35 8.47 -20.61
CA HIS A 377 -6.88 9.12 -19.38
C HIS A 377 -7.19 8.37 -18.08
N GLN A 378 -7.29 7.04 -18.11
CA GLN A 378 -7.57 6.25 -16.90
C GLN A 378 -6.34 6.04 -16.02
N GLY A 379 -5.16 6.32 -16.57
CA GLY A 379 -3.86 6.06 -15.99
C GLY A 379 -3.29 7.18 -15.12
N ILE A 380 -4.07 8.20 -14.74
CA ILE A 380 -3.57 9.34 -13.92
C ILE A 380 -2.77 8.82 -12.72
N GLU A 381 -1.53 9.29 -12.61
CA GLU A 381 -0.58 8.93 -11.54
C GLU A 381 -0.31 10.11 -10.61
N ALA A 382 -0.19 11.33 -11.17
CA ALA A 382 0.04 12.56 -10.41
C ALA A 382 -0.63 13.73 -11.13
N ILE A 383 -1.14 14.70 -10.37
CA ILE A 383 -1.81 15.92 -10.88
C ILE A 383 -1.14 17.17 -10.31
N ALA A 384 -1.18 18.27 -11.06
CA ALA A 384 -0.70 19.58 -10.64
C ALA A 384 -1.58 20.70 -11.22
N VAL A 385 -1.50 21.90 -10.64
CA VAL A 385 -2.16 23.10 -11.15
C VAL A 385 -1.18 24.27 -11.08
N LYS A 386 -1.16 25.09 -12.13
CA LYS A 386 -0.38 26.34 -12.15
C LYS A 386 -1.08 27.37 -13.03
N GLY A 387 -1.55 28.44 -12.40
CA GLY A 387 -2.24 29.51 -13.10
C GLY A 387 -3.50 28.99 -13.78
N GLU A 388 -3.59 29.17 -15.10
CA GLU A 388 -4.78 28.82 -15.89
C GLU A 388 -4.77 27.38 -16.42
N HIS A 389 -3.87 26.51 -15.94
CA HIS A 389 -3.71 25.15 -16.45
C HIS A 389 -3.61 24.11 -15.34
N ILE A 390 -4.15 22.93 -15.65
CA ILE A 390 -4.00 21.69 -14.91
C ILE A 390 -3.07 20.78 -15.72
N TYR A 391 -2.20 20.09 -15.01
CA TYR A 391 -1.23 19.16 -15.60
C TYR A 391 -1.38 17.81 -14.92
N TRP A 392 -1.19 16.72 -15.66
CA TRP A 392 -1.06 15.40 -15.04
C TRP A 392 -0.15 14.51 -15.87
N SER A 393 0.49 13.56 -15.21
CA SER A 393 1.13 12.43 -15.87
C SER A 393 0.29 11.17 -15.71
N GLU A 394 0.37 10.31 -16.71
CA GLU A 394 -0.21 8.97 -16.68
C GLU A 394 0.86 7.90 -16.47
N GLN A 395 0.41 6.73 -16.04
CA GLN A 395 1.27 5.56 -15.80
C GLN A 395 2.07 5.10 -17.02
N ASP A 396 1.65 5.48 -18.23
CA ASP A 396 2.39 5.21 -19.47
C ASP A 396 3.49 6.25 -19.76
N GLY A 397 3.62 7.28 -18.92
CA GLY A 397 4.58 8.37 -19.07
C GLY A 397 4.09 9.52 -19.95
N THR A 398 2.83 9.51 -20.40
CA THR A 398 2.30 10.68 -21.11
C THR A 398 1.99 11.80 -20.13
N VAL A 399 2.45 13.02 -20.44
CA VAL A 399 2.10 14.22 -19.66
C VAL A 399 1.16 15.10 -20.46
N TRP A 400 0.08 15.50 -19.81
CA TRP A 400 -1.00 16.28 -20.38
C TRP A 400 -1.12 17.65 -19.73
N ARG A 401 -1.59 18.62 -20.52
CA ARG A 401 -2.00 19.95 -20.09
C ARG A 401 -3.47 20.16 -20.47
N LEU A 402 -4.25 20.71 -19.56
CA LEU A 402 -5.66 21.05 -19.77
C LEU A 402 -5.91 22.47 -19.25
N PRO A 403 -6.61 23.35 -19.99
CA PRO A 403 -7.05 24.63 -19.43
C PRO A 403 -7.89 24.40 -18.18
N ALA A 404 -7.67 25.20 -17.13
CA ALA A 404 -8.37 25.04 -15.86
C ALA A 404 -9.89 25.21 -16.02
N GLU A 405 -10.35 25.99 -17.01
CA GLU A 405 -11.75 26.15 -17.37
C GLU A 405 -12.37 24.89 -18.02
N GLY A 406 -11.56 23.94 -18.48
CA GLY A 406 -11.94 22.74 -19.20
C GLY A 406 -11.58 22.81 -20.69
N GLY A 407 -11.96 21.78 -21.44
CA GLY A 407 -11.67 21.69 -22.87
C GLY A 407 -10.97 20.39 -23.25
N THR A 408 -10.21 20.42 -24.33
CA THR A 408 -9.44 19.27 -24.82
C THR A 408 -8.04 19.28 -24.21
N PRO A 409 -7.57 18.17 -23.63
CA PRO A 409 -6.21 18.10 -23.14
C PRO A 409 -5.20 17.99 -24.28
N GLU A 410 -4.06 18.61 -24.08
CA GLU A 410 -2.93 18.61 -24.99
C GLU A 410 -1.79 17.77 -24.40
N LYS A 411 -1.26 16.84 -25.20
CA LYS A 411 -0.06 16.10 -24.83
C LYS A 411 1.15 17.01 -24.93
N ILE A 412 1.86 17.21 -23.82
CA ILE A 412 3.05 18.08 -23.75
C ILE A 412 4.36 17.32 -23.59
N ALA A 413 4.32 16.06 -23.14
CA ALA A 413 5.49 15.19 -23.03
C ALA A 413 5.12 13.70 -23.13
N ASP A 414 6.13 12.87 -23.37
CA ASP A 414 6.03 11.41 -23.45
C ASP A 414 7.18 10.73 -22.71
N GLY A 415 6.93 9.55 -22.12
CA GLY A 415 7.89 8.83 -21.28
C GLY A 415 8.37 9.61 -20.04
N LEU A 416 7.56 10.52 -19.51
CA LEU A 416 7.84 11.33 -18.33
C LEU A 416 6.70 11.26 -17.29
N HIS A 417 7.07 11.26 -16.01
CA HIS A 417 6.18 11.18 -14.86
C HIS A 417 6.36 12.43 -13.99
N LEU A 418 5.29 13.12 -13.60
CA LEU A 418 5.40 14.31 -12.77
C LEU A 418 6.00 13.95 -11.40
N ILE A 419 6.92 14.79 -10.96
CA ILE A 419 7.45 14.79 -9.58
C ILE A 419 6.63 15.81 -8.78
N ASP A 420 6.75 17.07 -9.20
CA ASP A 420 5.95 18.21 -8.81
C ASP A 420 6.09 19.23 -9.94
N TRP A 421 5.09 20.06 -10.20
CA TRP A 421 5.19 21.01 -11.31
C TRP A 421 6.29 22.06 -11.05
N PRO A 422 7.22 22.30 -12.00
CA PRO A 422 7.23 21.84 -13.40
C PRO A 422 8.18 20.66 -13.71
N TRP A 423 8.68 19.95 -12.70
CA TRP A 423 9.66 18.88 -12.86
C TRP A 423 9.03 17.51 -13.06
N ALA A 424 9.58 16.76 -14.02
CA ALA A 424 9.21 15.40 -14.34
C ALA A 424 10.42 14.48 -14.46
N SER A 425 10.17 13.19 -14.30
CA SER A 425 11.12 12.08 -14.21
C SER A 425 10.94 11.12 -15.37
N ASP A 426 11.99 10.41 -15.80
CA ASP A 426 11.88 9.29 -16.75
C ASP A 426 11.47 7.94 -16.10
N VAL A 427 11.11 7.96 -14.82
CA VAL A 427 10.76 6.79 -14.02
C VAL A 427 9.48 7.05 -13.23
N SER A 428 8.53 6.12 -13.32
CA SER A 428 7.29 6.12 -12.52
C SER A 428 7.59 5.88 -11.04
N GLU A 429 6.78 6.44 -10.16
CA GLU A 429 6.86 6.17 -8.73
C GLU A 429 6.67 4.67 -8.42
N ARG A 430 5.95 3.94 -9.28
CA ARG A 430 5.72 2.49 -9.18
C ARG A 430 6.93 1.64 -9.53
N GLU A 431 7.89 2.18 -10.26
CA GLU A 431 9.13 1.49 -10.63
C GLU A 431 10.19 1.63 -9.52
N HIS A 432 9.86 1.12 -8.35
CA HIS A 432 10.60 1.32 -7.10
C HIS A 432 12.11 1.04 -7.17
N ARG A 433 12.54 0.01 -7.90
CA ARG A 433 13.97 -0.35 -7.97
C ARG A 433 14.75 0.33 -9.09
N LYS A 434 14.07 1.05 -9.97
CA LYS A 434 14.68 1.68 -11.14
C LYS A 434 15.22 3.05 -10.76
N ASN A 435 16.48 3.31 -11.11
CA ASN A 435 17.08 4.62 -10.95
C ASN A 435 16.61 5.54 -12.07
N GLN A 436 16.30 6.79 -11.73
CA GLN A 436 16.13 7.82 -12.74
C GLN A 436 17.44 8.08 -13.49
N THR A 437 17.30 8.44 -14.76
CA THR A 437 18.44 8.86 -15.59
C THR A 437 18.39 10.35 -15.90
N LYS A 438 17.22 10.98 -15.77
CA LYS A 438 17.07 12.43 -15.98
C LYS A 438 15.88 13.01 -15.21
N VAL A 439 15.95 14.31 -14.96
CA VAL A 439 14.78 15.15 -14.66
C VAL A 439 14.62 16.24 -15.71
N VAL A 440 13.39 16.59 -16.03
CA VAL A 440 13.03 17.54 -17.09
C VAL A 440 12.10 18.60 -16.52
N ASN A 441 12.42 19.86 -16.75
CA ASN A 441 11.53 20.98 -16.50
C ASN A 441 10.62 21.17 -17.71
N LEU A 442 9.32 20.94 -17.52
CA LEU A 442 8.34 20.97 -18.60
C LEU A 442 7.94 22.40 -19.04
N GLU A 443 8.26 23.43 -18.25
CA GLU A 443 8.03 24.84 -18.64
C GLU A 443 9.17 25.37 -19.50
N THR A 444 10.41 25.05 -19.14
CA THR A 444 11.61 25.62 -19.79
C THR A 444 12.23 24.68 -20.83
N GLY A 445 11.90 23.38 -20.80
CA GLY A 445 12.56 22.35 -21.59
C GLY A 445 13.94 21.93 -21.06
N GLU A 446 14.38 22.50 -19.93
CA GLU A 446 15.65 22.16 -19.30
C GLU A 446 15.67 20.67 -18.93
N THR A 447 16.73 19.95 -19.32
CA THR A 447 16.95 18.56 -18.93
C THR A 447 18.22 18.45 -18.11
N ARG A 448 18.13 17.85 -16.93
CA ARG A 448 19.28 17.50 -16.09
C ARG A 448 19.50 16.00 -16.15
N GLN A 449 20.66 15.59 -16.63
CA GLN A 449 21.09 14.19 -16.60
C GLN A 449 21.52 13.83 -15.18
N ILE A 450 21.11 12.65 -14.73
CA ILE A 450 21.44 12.14 -13.40
C ILE A 450 22.65 11.22 -13.50
N THR A 451 23.67 11.52 -12.71
CA THR A 451 24.82 10.63 -12.53
C THR A 451 24.60 9.80 -11.26
N ALA A 452 23.97 8.64 -11.40
CA ALA A 452 23.69 7.75 -10.27
C ALA A 452 24.98 7.13 -9.72
N ALA A 453 25.12 7.09 -8.38
CA ALA A 453 26.14 6.27 -7.72
C ALA A 453 26.01 4.79 -8.14
N ALA A 454 27.14 4.07 -8.17
CA ALA A 454 27.19 2.69 -8.65
C ALA A 454 26.35 1.74 -7.80
N GLU A 455 26.25 2.02 -6.50
CA GLU A 455 25.47 1.28 -5.51
C GLU A 455 24.00 1.75 -5.40
N ALA A 456 23.59 2.80 -6.11
CA ALA A 456 22.25 3.35 -5.98
C ALA A 456 21.19 2.36 -6.53
N VAL A 457 20.13 2.16 -5.75
CA VAL A 457 18.95 1.39 -6.15
C VAL A 457 17.71 2.21 -5.86
N GLY A 458 16.84 2.36 -6.86
CA GLY A 458 15.62 3.14 -6.75
C GLY A 458 15.85 4.64 -6.55
N LEU A 459 16.91 5.21 -7.14
CA LEU A 459 17.25 6.63 -7.01
C LEU A 459 16.07 7.55 -7.41
N ARG A 460 15.71 8.46 -6.51
CA ARG A 460 14.67 9.49 -6.64
C ARG A 460 15.28 10.88 -6.45
N CYS A 461 15.20 11.70 -7.47
CA CYS A 461 15.85 12.97 -7.65
C CYS A 461 14.82 14.06 -7.91
N GLY A 462 14.91 15.15 -7.16
CA GLY A 462 14.40 16.45 -7.57
C GLY A 462 15.40 17.13 -8.54
N PRO A 463 15.28 18.45 -8.74
CA PRO A 463 16.21 19.18 -9.59
C PRO A 463 17.63 19.30 -9.00
N THR A 464 17.80 19.25 -7.68
CA THR A 464 19.12 19.43 -7.04
C THR A 464 19.61 18.16 -6.35
N TRP A 465 18.72 17.49 -5.63
CA TRP A 465 19.09 16.38 -4.77
C TRP A 465 18.46 15.05 -5.19
N CYS A 466 19.18 13.98 -4.90
CA CYS A 466 18.78 12.61 -5.10
C CYS A 466 18.90 11.79 -3.82
N VAL A 467 17.98 10.86 -3.65
CA VAL A 467 17.88 9.94 -2.51
C VAL A 467 17.69 8.54 -3.06
N ALA A 468 18.41 7.57 -2.52
CA ALA A 468 18.21 6.15 -2.76
C ALA A 468 18.32 5.41 -1.43
N GLU A 469 18.02 4.11 -1.42
CA GLU A 469 18.19 3.30 -0.22
C GLU A 469 19.64 3.41 0.32
N GLY A 470 19.77 3.89 1.56
CA GLY A 470 21.07 4.03 2.24
C GLY A 470 21.97 5.20 1.80
N LEU A 471 21.55 6.06 0.87
CA LEU A 471 22.41 7.14 0.36
C LEU A 471 21.66 8.38 -0.14
N VAL A 472 22.39 9.49 -0.17
CA VAL A 472 21.97 10.75 -0.81
C VAL A 472 23.11 11.34 -1.62
N GLN A 473 22.78 12.05 -2.69
CA GLN A 473 23.75 12.72 -3.58
C GLN A 473 23.11 13.91 -4.29
N ARG A 474 23.90 14.75 -4.94
CA ARG A 474 23.39 15.73 -5.91
C ARG A 474 23.08 15.05 -7.25
N VAL A 475 22.28 15.72 -8.09
CA VAL A 475 21.90 15.22 -9.43
C VAL A 475 23.13 14.91 -10.31
N ASP A 476 24.21 15.68 -10.19
CA ASP A 476 25.46 15.46 -10.90
C ASP A 476 26.35 14.34 -10.31
N GLY A 477 25.87 13.63 -9.28
CA GLY A 477 26.58 12.57 -8.59
C GLY A 477 27.58 13.06 -7.53
N THR A 478 27.76 14.37 -7.39
CA THR A 478 28.63 14.93 -6.34
C THR A 478 27.95 14.90 -4.98
N GLY A 479 28.74 15.04 -3.91
CA GLY A 479 28.21 15.05 -2.54
C GLY A 479 27.57 13.73 -2.10
N LEU A 480 27.91 12.63 -2.77
CA LEU A 480 27.50 11.28 -2.41
C LEU A 480 27.91 10.97 -0.97
N ARG A 481 26.95 10.53 -0.16
CA ARG A 481 27.17 10.11 1.21
C ARG A 481 26.14 9.09 1.64
N LYS A 482 26.51 8.26 2.62
CA LYS A 482 25.59 7.33 3.26
C LYS A 482 24.62 8.08 4.14
N ALA A 483 23.34 7.71 4.07
CA ALA A 483 22.29 8.23 4.91
C ALA A 483 21.36 7.08 5.30
N ASP A 484 20.86 7.08 6.54
CA ASP A 484 19.91 6.06 7.01
C ASP A 484 18.50 6.37 6.47
N VAL A 485 18.35 6.25 5.16
CA VAL A 485 17.11 6.49 4.42
C VAL A 485 16.59 5.15 3.90
N SER A 486 15.34 4.82 4.23
CA SER A 486 14.71 3.55 3.84
C SER A 486 13.76 3.73 2.66
N PHE A 487 13.87 2.84 1.68
CA PHE A 487 13.14 2.90 0.41
C PHE A 487 11.60 2.97 0.59
N HIS A 488 11.07 2.34 1.65
CA HIS A 488 9.63 2.26 1.90
C HIS A 488 9.03 3.57 2.45
N MET A 489 9.88 4.53 2.86
CA MET A 489 9.46 5.79 3.48
C MET A 489 9.86 7.03 2.69
N SER A 490 10.91 6.95 1.86
CA SER A 490 11.45 8.09 1.11
C SER A 490 11.00 8.09 -0.35
N GLY A 491 10.05 8.96 -0.70
CA GLY A 491 9.81 9.38 -2.08
C GLY A 491 10.84 10.39 -2.54
N TYR A 492 10.48 11.26 -3.50
CA TYR A 492 11.32 12.41 -3.85
C TYR A 492 11.55 13.34 -2.63
N PRO A 493 12.68 14.08 -2.57
CA PRO A 493 12.91 15.05 -1.50
C PRO A 493 11.80 16.11 -1.47
N ALA A 494 11.18 16.30 -0.30
CA ALA A 494 10.21 17.37 -0.12
C ALA A 494 10.92 18.72 -0.24
N LEU A 495 10.32 19.63 -1.02
CA LEU A 495 10.86 20.97 -1.28
C LEU A 495 12.29 20.94 -1.87
N ASP A 496 12.64 19.84 -2.55
CA ASP A 496 14.00 19.56 -3.07
C ASP A 496 15.08 19.71 -1.98
N ARG A 497 14.77 19.33 -0.73
CA ARG A 497 15.69 19.54 0.40
C ARG A 497 15.54 18.54 1.55
N TYR A 498 14.33 18.12 1.88
CA TYR A 498 14.09 17.36 3.11
C TYR A 498 13.70 15.91 2.83
N VAL A 499 14.22 15.00 3.64
CA VAL A 499 13.90 13.57 3.57
C VAL A 499 13.41 13.08 4.93
N SER A 500 12.14 12.68 5.00
CA SER A 500 11.57 12.06 6.19
C SER A 500 11.88 10.56 6.22
N THR A 501 12.39 10.06 7.35
CA THR A 501 12.78 8.65 7.54
C THR A 501 11.91 7.92 8.58
N GLY A 502 10.73 8.48 8.85
CA GLY A 502 9.84 8.03 9.91
C GLY A 502 10.17 8.75 11.22
N THR A 503 11.32 8.51 11.83
CA THR A 503 11.63 9.08 13.17
C THR A 503 12.38 10.42 13.14
N SER A 504 12.83 10.83 11.96
CA SER A 504 13.59 12.07 11.77
C SER A 504 13.39 12.63 10.38
N VAL A 505 13.90 13.85 10.19
CA VAL A 505 14.09 14.50 8.90
C VAL A 505 15.56 14.78 8.71
N LEU A 506 16.08 14.41 7.54
CA LEU A 506 17.38 14.85 7.06
C LEU A 506 17.20 16.14 6.25
N ASP A 507 17.90 17.20 6.66
CA ASP A 507 18.11 18.39 5.84
C ASP A 507 19.30 18.15 4.92
N LEU A 508 19.05 17.97 3.62
CA LEU A 508 20.08 17.63 2.65
C LEU A 508 21.10 18.77 2.44
N GLU A 509 20.71 20.02 2.69
CA GLU A 509 21.56 21.18 2.50
C GLU A 509 22.58 21.34 3.63
N THR A 510 22.13 21.19 4.88
CA THR A 510 22.96 21.35 6.08
C THR A 510 23.57 20.03 6.58
N ASP A 511 23.14 18.91 6.00
CA ASP A 511 23.47 17.54 6.43
C ASP A 511 23.15 17.28 7.91
N SER A 512 22.12 17.95 8.41
CA SER A 512 21.70 17.86 9.80
C SER A 512 20.47 16.98 9.96
N TRP A 513 20.50 16.13 10.97
CA TRP A 513 19.35 15.31 11.37
C TRP A 513 18.53 16.04 12.42
N VAL A 514 17.23 16.11 12.16
CA VAL A 514 16.23 16.66 13.07
C VAL A 514 15.33 15.54 13.53
N THR A 515 15.32 15.23 14.82
CA THR A 515 14.57 14.09 15.39
C THR A 515 13.18 14.50 15.83
N PHE A 516 12.22 13.61 15.61
CA PHE A 516 10.86 13.80 16.08
C PHE A 516 10.68 13.29 17.52
N PRO A 517 9.67 13.79 18.24
CA PRO A 517 9.25 13.22 19.50
C PRO A 517 8.88 11.76 19.37
N LYS A 518 9.04 11.00 20.46
CA LYS A 518 8.65 9.60 20.52
C LYS A 518 7.18 9.44 20.10
N ASN A 519 6.98 8.67 19.04
CA ASN A 519 5.66 8.27 18.57
C ASN A 519 5.13 7.12 19.45
N PRO A 520 3.96 7.27 20.09
CA PRO A 520 3.44 6.27 21.03
C PRO A 520 3.02 4.94 20.37
N ASP A 521 2.68 4.93 19.07
CA ASP A 521 2.16 3.76 18.36
C ASP A 521 3.11 3.25 17.25
N ASN A 522 4.30 3.84 17.12
CA ASN A 522 5.26 3.57 16.04
C ASN A 522 4.63 3.62 14.62
N TRP A 523 3.51 4.33 14.45
CA TRP A 523 2.81 4.51 13.17
C TRP A 523 2.82 5.97 12.74
N MET A 524 3.18 6.23 11.49
CA MET A 524 3.23 7.58 10.94
C MET A 524 2.58 7.61 9.55
N GLY A 525 1.87 8.69 9.27
CA GLY A 525 1.31 9.00 7.96
C GLY A 525 2.09 10.10 7.27
N SER A 526 2.07 10.07 5.94
CA SER A 526 2.44 11.17 5.06
C SER A 526 1.19 11.79 4.45
N GLY A 527 1.30 13.04 4.03
CA GLY A 527 0.22 13.71 3.33
C GLY A 527 -0.11 13.07 1.97
N THR A 528 -1.36 13.20 1.54
CA THR A 528 -1.91 12.62 0.29
C THR A 528 -1.83 13.53 -0.94
N SER A 529 -0.82 14.39 -1.01
CA SER A 529 -0.61 15.23 -2.19
C SER A 529 0.04 14.45 -3.34
N SER A 530 -0.18 14.89 -4.58
CA SER A 530 0.60 14.41 -5.73
C SER A 530 2.05 14.88 -5.70
N ALA A 531 2.33 16.04 -5.08
CA ALA A 531 3.69 16.51 -4.89
C ALA A 531 4.33 15.84 -3.67
N PRO A 532 5.67 15.77 -3.59
CA PRO A 532 6.37 15.18 -2.46
C PRO A 532 5.91 15.82 -1.14
N SER A 533 5.39 14.99 -0.24
CA SER A 533 4.67 15.49 0.91
C SER A 533 5.56 16.31 1.84
N THR A 534 5.10 17.53 2.16
CA THR A 534 5.73 18.39 3.17
C THR A 534 5.23 18.08 4.59
N ILE A 535 4.32 17.12 4.72
CA ILE A 535 3.65 16.80 5.98
C ILE A 535 3.96 15.37 6.41
N THR A 536 4.30 15.24 7.69
CA THR A 536 4.40 13.96 8.38
C THR A 536 3.58 14.04 9.67
N TYR A 537 2.81 13.00 10.00
CA TYR A 537 1.90 13.04 11.14
C TYR A 537 1.69 11.70 11.84
N TRP A 538 1.29 11.72 13.10
CA TRP A 538 1.00 10.53 13.90
C TRP A 538 0.04 10.86 15.05
N GLY A 539 -0.47 9.84 15.75
CA GLY A 539 -1.33 10.05 16.92
C GLY A 539 -0.59 10.72 18.06
N ALA A 540 -1.15 11.80 18.63
CA ALA A 540 -0.58 12.49 19.78
C ALA A 540 -0.62 11.63 21.06
N THR A 541 -1.57 10.70 21.13
CA THR A 541 -1.76 9.74 22.21
C THR A 541 -1.73 8.31 21.67
N LYS A 542 -1.30 7.36 22.50
CA LYS A 542 -1.36 5.93 22.19
C LYS A 542 -2.82 5.52 21.92
N GLY A 543 -3.09 4.90 20.77
CA GLY A 543 -4.42 4.41 20.41
C GLY A 543 -4.73 4.52 18.91
N THR A 544 -5.50 3.57 18.38
CA THR A 544 -5.79 3.43 16.94
C THR A 544 -6.68 4.54 16.35
N LYS A 545 -7.25 5.39 17.20
CA LYS A 545 -8.18 6.46 16.85
C LYS A 545 -7.83 7.71 17.67
N PRO A 546 -6.64 8.30 17.47
CA PRO A 546 -6.24 9.45 18.25
C PRO A 546 -7.26 10.58 18.03
N ASP A 547 -7.58 11.32 19.08
CA ASP A 547 -8.42 12.51 18.96
C ASP A 547 -7.63 13.72 18.43
N GLU A 548 -6.30 13.61 18.45
CA GLU A 548 -5.37 14.63 17.97
C GLU A 548 -4.20 14.00 17.20
N PHE A 549 -3.79 14.63 16.11
CA PHE A 549 -2.55 14.33 15.42
C PHE A 549 -1.44 15.26 15.89
N ARG A 550 -0.25 14.71 16.09
CA ARG A 550 0.99 15.48 16.05
C ARG A 550 1.44 15.57 14.61
N MET A 551 1.80 16.77 14.19
CA MET A 551 2.06 17.15 12.81
C MET A 551 3.46 17.76 12.71
N VAL A 552 4.16 17.45 11.62
CA VAL A 552 5.35 18.15 11.17
C VAL A 552 5.05 18.74 9.79
N ASN A 553 5.23 20.06 9.66
CA ASN A 553 5.09 20.81 8.41
C ASN A 553 6.44 21.40 7.98
N LEU A 554 7.04 20.79 6.97
CA LEU A 554 8.34 21.19 6.43
C LEU A 554 8.31 22.54 5.71
N ALA A 555 7.13 23.06 5.34
CA ALA A 555 7.01 24.42 4.82
C ALA A 555 7.37 25.49 5.87
N ALA A 556 7.36 25.14 7.17
CA ALA A 556 7.80 26.00 8.26
C ALA A 556 9.29 25.83 8.62
N ALA A 557 10.00 24.92 7.94
CA ALA A 557 11.42 24.62 8.16
C ALA A 557 12.35 25.37 7.20
N GLN A 558 11.80 26.07 6.20
CA GLN A 558 12.51 26.86 5.19
C GLN A 558 13.09 28.16 5.74
#